data_AF-A0A523RNT4-F1
#
_entry.id   AF-A0A523RNT4-F1
#
_cell.length_a   1.000
_cell.length_b   1.000
_cell.length_c   1.000
_cell.angle_alpha   90.00
_cell.angle_beta   90.00
_cell.angle_gamma   90.00
#
_symmetry.space_group_name_H-M   'P 1'
#
loop_
_entity.id
_entity.type
_entity.pdbx_description
1 polymer ?
#
loop_
_entity_poly.entity_id
_entity_poly.type
_entity_poly.pdbx_seq_one_letter_code
_entity_poly.pdbx_strand_id
1 'polypeptide(L)'
;KGAICRKKLTEGKTTSQIAQETHHAPEAVDRYLKNLFQVMFCQERGMSAKDTCFVTSMSEGLVREYAKLAEDLQHENEKSLKFATKAEET
;
A
#
# COMPACT_ATOMS: atom_id res chain seq x y z
N LYS A 1 0.08 7.97 6.75
CA LYS A 1 0.42 6.67 6.11
C LYS A 1 -0.53 6.30 4.95
N GLY A 2 -1.86 6.37 5.08
CA GLY A 2 -2.79 6.04 3.98
C GLY A 2 -2.55 6.83 2.68
N ALA A 3 -2.47 8.17 2.77
CA ALA A 3 -2.18 9.03 1.61
C ALA A 3 -0.80 8.74 0.96
N ILE A 4 0.21 8.40 1.76
CA ILE A 4 1.56 8.03 1.30
C ILE A 4 1.50 6.75 0.46
N CYS A 5 0.82 5.72 0.98
CA CYS A 5 0.70 4.42 0.30
C CYS A 5 -0.09 4.54 -1.01
N ARG A 6 -1.19 5.29 -1.00
CA ARG A 6 -2.01 5.57 -2.18
C ARG A 6 -1.21 6.26 -3.29
N LYS A 7 -0.46 7.32 -2.95
CA LYS A 7 0.39 8.04 -3.92
C LYS A 7 1.46 7.14 -4.52
N LYS A 8 1.98 6.18 -3.75
CA LYS A 8 2.95 5.23 -4.28
C LYS A 8 2.31 4.22 -5.24
N LEU A 9 1.20 3.59 -4.84
CA LEU A 9 0.59 2.48 -5.57
C LEU A 9 -0.26 2.93 -6.77
N THR A 10 -1.00 4.03 -6.65
CA THR A 10 -1.90 4.51 -7.71
C THR A 10 -1.22 5.55 -8.62
N GLU A 11 -0.42 6.45 -8.05
CA GLU A 11 0.21 7.55 -8.82
C GLU A 11 1.67 7.24 -9.21
N GLY A 12 2.26 6.13 -8.73
CA GLY A 12 3.62 5.72 -9.07
C GLY A 12 4.73 6.65 -8.54
N LYS A 13 4.41 7.55 -7.60
CA LYS A 13 5.34 8.62 -7.18
C LYS A 13 6.56 8.10 -6.42
N THR A 14 7.65 8.88 -6.49
CA THR A 14 8.89 8.62 -5.74
C THR A 14 8.75 9.03 -4.28
N THR A 15 9.59 8.46 -3.40
CA THR A 15 9.63 8.81 -1.96
C THR A 15 9.78 10.32 -1.75
N SER A 16 10.67 10.97 -2.49
CA SER A 16 10.92 12.42 -2.39
C SER A 16 9.69 13.26 -2.75
N GLN A 17 8.98 12.90 -3.82
CA GLN A 17 7.73 13.59 -4.21
C GLN A 17 6.66 13.40 -3.15
N ILE A 18 6.49 12.18 -2.65
CA ILE A 18 5.50 11.88 -1.62
C ILE A 18 5.85 12.62 -0.32
N ALA A 19 7.12 12.68 0.06
CA ALA A 19 7.60 13.41 1.23
C ALA A 19 7.24 14.90 1.15
N GLN A 20 7.50 15.53 0.00
CA GLN A 20 7.14 16.93 -0.25
C GLN A 20 5.62 17.16 -0.18
N GLU A 21 4.84 16.33 -0.88
CA GLU A 21 3.38 16.49 -0.98
C GLU A 21 2.63 16.17 0.32
N THR A 22 3.19 15.26 1.13
CA THR A 22 2.56 14.85 2.40
C THR A 22 3.16 15.55 3.60
N HIS A 23 4.14 16.44 3.42
CA HIS A 23 4.88 17.11 4.49
C HIS A 23 5.48 16.14 5.51
N HIS A 24 6.01 15.01 5.03
CA HIS A 24 6.70 14.02 5.85
C HIS A 24 8.20 13.99 5.51
N ALA A 25 9.02 13.56 6.47
CA ALA A 25 10.40 13.22 6.20
C ALA A 25 10.49 12.01 5.23
N PRO A 26 11.42 11.99 4.27
CA PRO A 26 11.62 10.87 3.35
C PRO A 26 11.77 9.51 4.06
N GLU A 27 12.47 9.48 5.20
CA GLU A 27 12.68 8.28 6.01
C GLU A 27 11.35 7.75 6.58
N ALA A 28 10.43 8.64 6.95
CA ALA A 28 9.11 8.26 7.41
C ALA A 28 8.27 7.68 6.27
N VAL A 29 8.37 8.25 5.06
CA VAL A 29 7.74 7.74 3.84
C VAL A 29 8.25 6.34 3.53
N ASP A 30 9.57 6.15 3.46
CA ASP A 30 10.19 4.85 3.17
C ASP A 30 9.79 3.80 4.21
N ARG A 31 9.74 4.16 5.49
CA ARG A 31 9.26 3.24 6.55
C ARG A 31 7.82 2.80 6.30
N TYR A 32 6.92 3.72 5.94
CA TYR A 32 5.53 3.35 5.67
C TYR A 32 5.39 2.49 4.42
N LEU A 33 6.13 2.80 3.35
CA LEU A 33 6.13 2.01 2.12
C LEU A 33 6.72 0.62 2.35
N LYS A 34 7.82 0.52 3.09
CA LYS A 34 8.42 -0.76 3.48
C LYS A 34 7.43 -1.63 4.22
N ASN A 35 6.75 -1.09 5.25
CA ASN A 35 5.79 -1.85 6.03
C ASN A 35 4.61 -2.34 5.17
N LEU A 36 4.10 -1.50 4.27
CA LEU A 36 3.06 -1.88 3.32
C LEU A 36 3.52 -3.05 2.43
N PHE A 37 4.68 -2.91 1.78
CA PHE A 37 5.20 -3.95 0.88
C PHE A 37 5.49 -5.26 1.59
N GLN A 38 5.98 -5.21 2.83
CA GLN A 38 6.19 -6.42 3.63
C GLN A 38 4.86 -7.15 3.90
N VAL A 39 3.78 -6.42 4.21
CA VAL A 39 2.46 -7.04 4.42
C VAL A 39 1.91 -7.63 3.12
N MET A 40 1.96 -6.87 2.03
CA MET A 40 1.51 -7.36 0.71
C MET A 40 2.25 -8.65 0.31
N PHE A 41 3.57 -8.66 0.45
CA PHE A 41 4.40 -9.83 0.14
C PHE A 41 4.05 -11.06 0.99
N CYS A 42 3.74 -10.86 2.28
CA CYS A 42 3.30 -11.96 3.15
C CYS A 42 1.91 -12.47 2.73
N GLN A 43 0.99 -11.58 2.38
CA GLN A 43 -0.35 -11.94 1.90
C GLN A 43 -0.31 -12.71 0.57
N GLU A 44 0.52 -12.27 -0.39
CA GLU A 44 0.72 -12.95 -1.68
C GLU A 44 1.24 -14.38 -1.50
N ARG A 45 1.95 -14.65 -0.41
CA ARG A 45 2.44 -15.99 -0.04
C ARG A 45 1.45 -16.80 0.80
N GLY A 46 0.23 -16.28 1.02
CA GLY A 46 -0.79 -16.94 1.82
C GLY A 46 -0.48 -17.01 3.32
N MET A 47 0.42 -16.16 3.82
CA MET A 47 0.78 -16.14 5.24
C MET A 47 -0.37 -15.60 6.09
N SER A 48 -0.55 -16.15 7.29
CA SER A 48 -1.56 -15.63 8.22
C SER A 48 -1.15 -14.27 8.79
N ALA A 49 -2.11 -13.55 9.38
CA ALA A 49 -1.82 -12.29 10.07
C ALA A 49 -0.79 -12.49 11.20
N LYS A 50 -0.84 -13.62 11.91
CA LYS A 50 0.11 -13.95 12.99
C LYS A 50 1.52 -14.18 12.46
N ASP A 51 1.64 -14.94 11.38
CA ASP A 51 2.95 -15.18 10.74
C ASP A 51 3.53 -13.88 10.18
N THR A 52 2.66 -13.04 9.62
CA THR A 52 3.05 -11.70 9.15
C THR A 52 3.55 -10.83 10.30
N CYS A 53 2.89 -10.84 11.46
CA CYS A 53 3.38 -10.14 12.66
C CYS A 53 4.78 -10.64 13.05
N PHE A 54 4.98 -11.95 13.04
CA PHE A 54 6.26 -12.57 13.40
C PHE A 54 7.38 -12.17 12.44
N VAL A 55 7.15 -12.23 11.12
CA VAL A 55 8.15 -11.89 10.10
C VAL A 55 8.46 -10.40 10.06
N THR A 56 7.45 -9.55 10.26
CA THR A 56 7.59 -8.09 10.13
C THR A 56 7.94 -7.40 11.44
N SER A 57 7.89 -8.11 12.56
CA SER A 57 8.01 -7.57 13.92
C SER A 57 7.00 -6.44 14.20
N MET A 58 5.89 -6.42 13.47
CA MET A 58 4.81 -5.44 13.66
C MET A 58 3.75 -5.99 14.61
N SER A 59 3.00 -5.08 15.24
CA SER A 59 1.83 -5.46 16.02
C SER A 59 0.72 -5.97 15.11
N GLU A 60 -0.14 -6.83 15.65
CA GLU A 60 -1.27 -7.39 14.91
C GLU A 60 -2.24 -6.31 14.40
N GLY A 61 -2.48 -5.27 15.21
CA GLY A 61 -3.28 -4.12 14.77
C GLY A 61 -2.68 -3.41 13.56
N LEU A 62 -1.36 -3.23 13.54
CA LEU A 62 -0.68 -2.57 12.43
C LEU A 62 -0.67 -3.42 11.16
N VAL A 63 -0.45 -4.73 11.29
CA VAL A 63 -0.55 -5.68 10.17
C VAL A 63 -1.95 -5.65 9.57
N ARG A 64 -2.99 -5.73 10.40
CA ARG A 64 -4.39 -5.68 9.93
C ARG A 64 -4.72 -4.36 9.23
N GLU A 65 -4.22 -3.25 9.74
CA GLU A 65 -4.42 -1.95 9.12
C GLU A 65 -3.75 -1.84 7.74
N TYR A 66 -2.51 -2.33 7.60
CA TYR A 66 -1.82 -2.35 6.31
C TYR A 66 -2.44 -3.36 5.33
N ALA A 67 -2.88 -4.53 5.82
CA ALA A 67 -3.57 -5.53 5.01
C ALA A 67 -4.86 -4.95 4.42
N LYS A 68 -5.68 -4.29 5.25
CA LYS A 68 -6.89 -3.60 4.79
C LYS A 68 -6.56 -2.49 3.81
N LEU A 69 -5.54 -1.68 4.10
CA LEU A 69 -5.12 -0.60 3.21
C LEU A 69 -4.65 -1.14 1.85
N ALA A 70 -3.94 -2.27 1.81
CA ALA A 70 -3.51 -2.91 0.57
C ALA A 70 -4.71 -3.40 -0.26
N GLU A 71 -5.67 -4.09 0.38
CA GLU A 71 -6.90 -4.56 -0.27
C GLU A 71 -7.73 -3.39 -0.83
N ASP A 72 -7.91 -2.32 -0.06
CA ASP A 72 -8.63 -1.12 -0.49
C ASP A 72 -7.96 -0.50 -1.74
N LEU A 73 -6.62 -0.38 -1.72
CA LEU A 73 -5.87 0.20 -2.83
C LEU A 73 -5.84 -0.69 -4.08
N GLN A 74 -5.79 -2.01 -3.93
CA GLN A 74 -5.88 -2.95 -5.05
C GLN A 74 -7.27 -2.88 -5.71
N HIS A 75 -8.34 -2.86 -4.92
CA HIS A 75 -9.70 -2.69 -5.44
C HIS A 75 -9.88 -1.34 -6.15
N GLU A 76 -9.34 -0.26 -5.61
CA GLU A 76 -9.37 1.06 -6.26
C GLU A 76 -8.64 1.05 -7.60
N ASN A 77 -7.47 0.39 -7.67
CA ASN A 77 -6.69 0.28 -8.90
C ASN A 77 -7.39 -0.58 -9.96
N GLU A 78 -7.93 -1.74 -9.57
CA GLU A 78 -8.72 -2.60 -10.48
C GLU A 78 -9.97 -1.89 -11.02
N LYS A 79 -10.67 -1.13 -10.16
CA LYS A 79 -11.86 -0.38 -10.56
C LYS A 79 -11.52 0.74 -11.54
N SER A 80 -10.36 1.39 -11.34
CA SER A 80 -9.85 2.42 -12.25
C SER A 80 -9.44 1.85 -13.60
N LEU A 81 -8.78 0.67 -13.64
CA LEU A 81 -8.48 -0.05 -14.89
C LEU A 81 -9.76 -0.46 -15.63
N LYS A 82 -10.75 -1.04 -14.93
CA LYS A 82 -12.02 -1.48 -15.54
C LYS A 82 -12.87 -0.32 -16.08
N PHE A 83 -12.72 0.89 -15.54
CA PHE A 83 -13.42 2.08 -16.04
C PHE A 83 -12.71 2.65 -17.28
N ALA A 84 -11.37 2.66 -17.29
CA ALA A 84 -10.58 3.11 -18.43
C ALA A 84 -10.79 2.24 -19.68
N THR A 85 -10.87 0.91 -19.53
CA THR A 85 -11.09 0.01 -20.67
C THR A 85 -12.52 0.06 -21.22
N LYS A 86 -13.51 0.49 -20.41
CA LYS A 86 -14.90 0.63 -20.85
C LYS A 86 -15.17 1.93 -21.63
N ALA A 87 -14.24 2.88 -21.60
CA ALA A 87 -14.33 4.14 -22.33
C ALA A 87 -13.80 4.07 -23.78
N GLU A 88 -13.15 2.97 -24.16
CA GLU A 88 -12.63 2.77 -25.53
C GLU A 88 -13.60 1.98 -26.44
N GLU A 89 -14.78 1.57 -25.94
CA GLU A 89 -15.79 0.79 -26.67
C GLU A 89 -17.05 1.58 -27.10
N THR A 90 -17.03 2.91 -27.03
CA THR A 90 -18.13 3.79 -27.50
C THR A 90 -17.64 4.86 -28.45
#